data_AF-A0A8H6L5P2-F1
#
_entry.id   AF-A0A8H6L5P2-F1
#
_cell.length_a   1.000
_cell.length_b   1.000
_cell.length_c   1.000
_cell.angle_alpha   90.00
_cell.angle_beta   90.00
_cell.angle_gamma   90.00
#
_symmetry.space_group_name_H-M   'P 1'
#
loop_
_entity.id
_entity.type
_entity.pdbx_description
1 polymer ?
#
loop_
_entity_poly.entity_id
_entity_poly.type
_entity_poly.pdbx_seq_one_letter_code
_entity_poly.pdbx_strand_id
1 'polypeptide(L)'
;MGIPSSTQIEVPRRSPRETEGLVWSSEEASDATGLLTETAAKIECKEQLGPCVSQIFKDERVTTPRQIRQTEVRGDIERLENIRPLIQKICEESSSSGLSLGVLHRGQVIYRDNFGHRDVESGKLPDSNTLYNINSMTKALTAAAIGILVEEGATQWGMPVQEALPAFGDGHGEIGRMITIADLLSHRSGIASPDTFFFQDNNELLLEKHDAVKAFNYGKQRGGFRDSYIYNNFGYAVIALLIETLSGQEFGTFLRHRILDMLHLERTTTADVSSDANAGRCYCVLEDQSLCRVPGPRVGTGSLLEGAAGIKSTVNDLLHLYQAFLEAVKDQVQRGSTSTEGSPFKQCPTLIRGHSFLDGTSLRENAYGLGWIRCQLPGVIGKQGINARLQMDLPVIGKGAASRFCLYHEGLMPGSSSNVYAFPETMTIIVVLQSANSLNDCPDWIAQLLIETVFDFPERNDWLELAKASARSALALVPSMRLKLDKGRVPNTRPSLPLDAYCGRYHSPLKNFFLEVSQHEDELVVAFQGLPSQSNPLRHYHFDTFTWLMTHDEAARRARLMVNFPAEFYLLRFGMSIHGKIDRLYWIIENTGPEPETFLKDLAVKETL
;
A
#
# COMPACT_ATOMS: atom_id res chain seq x y z
N MET A 1 -37.96 -32.31 31.47
CA MET A 1 -39.22 -32.74 30.83
C MET A 1 -39.88 -31.48 30.31
N GLY A 2 -39.86 -31.11 29.03
CA GLY A 2 -39.92 -31.87 27.79
C GLY A 2 -41.27 -31.58 27.13
N ILE A 3 -41.32 -30.66 26.17
CA ILE A 3 -42.44 -30.42 25.22
C ILE A 3 -41.82 -30.03 23.86
N PRO A 4 -42.38 -30.47 22.72
CA PRO A 4 -41.61 -31.10 21.64
C PRO A 4 -41.47 -30.32 20.33
N SER A 5 -40.73 -30.95 19.41
CA SER A 5 -40.38 -30.63 18.03
C SER A 5 -41.54 -30.49 17.03
N SER A 6 -41.28 -29.66 16.01
CA SER A 6 -41.66 -29.68 14.58
C SER A 6 -42.05 -28.24 14.17
N THR A 7 -41.54 -27.66 13.08
CA THR A 7 -41.73 -28.12 11.70
C THR A 7 -40.71 -27.42 10.79
N GLN A 8 -39.98 -28.17 9.97
CA GLN A 8 -39.25 -27.65 8.82
C GLN A 8 -40.26 -27.30 7.70
N ILE A 9 -40.12 -26.13 7.09
CA ILE A 9 -40.75 -25.82 5.81
C ILE A 9 -39.62 -25.69 4.78
N GLU A 10 -39.58 -26.66 3.87
CA GLU A 10 -38.75 -26.67 2.67
C GLU A 10 -39.22 -25.61 1.68
N VAL A 11 -38.26 -24.90 1.06
CA VAL A 11 -38.49 -24.08 -0.13
C VAL A 11 -37.90 -24.84 -1.33
N PRO A 12 -38.60 -24.95 -2.48
CA PRO A 12 -38.27 -25.94 -3.50
C PRO A 12 -37.01 -25.59 -4.31
N ARG A 13 -36.16 -26.59 -4.54
CA ARG A 13 -35.11 -26.57 -5.55
C ARG A 13 -35.74 -26.51 -6.94
N ARG A 14 -35.43 -25.48 -7.73
CA ARG A 14 -35.69 -25.47 -9.18
C ARG A 14 -34.59 -26.25 -9.90
N SER A 15 -35.00 -27.19 -10.75
CA SER A 15 -34.16 -27.91 -11.69
C SER A 15 -33.69 -26.99 -12.84
N PRO A 16 -32.55 -27.29 -13.49
CA PRO A 16 -32.13 -26.59 -14.71
C PRO A 16 -33.04 -27.01 -15.86
N ARG A 17 -33.64 -26.03 -16.56
CA ARG A 17 -34.26 -26.29 -17.86
C ARG A 17 -33.18 -26.40 -18.93
N GLU A 18 -33.36 -27.42 -19.75
CA GLU A 18 -32.64 -27.75 -20.97
C GLU A 18 -32.50 -26.53 -21.88
N THR A 19 -31.28 -26.30 -22.37
CA THR A 19 -31.04 -25.46 -23.55
C THR A 19 -30.80 -26.41 -24.71
N GLU A 20 -31.68 -26.33 -25.70
CA GLU A 20 -31.59 -27.06 -26.95
C GLU A 20 -30.29 -26.70 -27.68
N GLY A 21 -29.55 -27.74 -28.09
CA GLY A 21 -28.30 -27.62 -28.81
C GLY A 21 -28.52 -27.23 -30.27
N LEU A 22 -27.75 -26.22 -30.72
CA LEU A 22 -27.47 -25.99 -32.13
C LEU A 22 -26.10 -26.58 -32.44
N VAL A 23 -26.12 -27.79 -33.00
CA VAL A 23 -24.99 -28.45 -33.64
C VAL A 23 -24.80 -27.82 -35.02
N TRP A 24 -23.61 -27.30 -35.30
CA TRP A 24 -23.20 -26.98 -36.67
C TRP A 24 -22.29 -28.10 -37.17
N SER A 25 -22.76 -28.84 -38.16
CA SER A 25 -21.97 -29.84 -38.89
C SER A 25 -20.99 -29.17 -39.84
N SER A 26 -19.81 -29.77 -39.94
CA SER A 26 -18.77 -29.50 -40.91
C SER A 26 -19.18 -30.03 -42.28
N GLU A 27 -19.55 -29.15 -43.21
CA GLU A 27 -19.37 -29.27 -44.67
C GLU A 27 -20.06 -28.05 -45.31
N GLU A 28 -19.48 -27.54 -46.41
CA GLU A 28 -19.97 -26.39 -47.22
C GLU A 28 -19.62 -24.98 -46.75
N ALA A 29 -18.32 -24.65 -46.80
CA ALA A 29 -17.86 -23.35 -47.31
C ALA A 29 -16.43 -23.48 -47.89
N SER A 30 -16.25 -24.45 -48.79
CA SER A 30 -15.10 -24.48 -49.71
C SER A 30 -15.48 -23.68 -50.95
N ASP A 31 -15.04 -22.43 -51.03
CA ASP A 31 -14.67 -21.81 -52.31
C ASP A 31 -13.97 -20.48 -52.03
N ALA A 32 -12.96 -20.20 -52.86
CA ALA A 32 -12.09 -19.01 -52.86
C ALA A 32 -10.86 -19.03 -51.93
N THR A 33 -10.06 -20.09 -52.00
CA THR A 33 -8.59 -20.00 -51.87
C THR A 33 -7.95 -20.02 -53.25
N GLY A 34 -7.69 -18.84 -53.80
CA GLY A 34 -6.91 -18.65 -55.01
C GLY A 34 -6.69 -17.17 -55.28
N LEU A 35 -5.42 -16.77 -55.41
CA LEU A 35 -4.88 -15.42 -55.67
C LEU A 35 -4.55 -14.56 -54.43
N LEU A 36 -3.45 -14.90 -53.75
CA LEU A 36 -2.59 -13.91 -53.10
C LEU A 36 -1.12 -14.26 -53.36
N THR A 37 -0.59 -13.78 -54.48
CA THR A 37 0.83 -13.45 -54.67
C THR A 37 0.90 -12.33 -55.71
N GLU A 38 1.84 -11.40 -55.52
CA GLU A 38 2.13 -10.22 -56.34
C GLU A 38 1.23 -8.99 -56.14
N THR A 39 1.68 -8.02 -55.34
CA THR A 39 2.36 -6.80 -55.85
C THR A 39 2.42 -5.77 -54.73
N ALA A 40 3.63 -5.49 -54.25
CA ALA A 40 3.92 -4.34 -53.42
C ALA A 40 3.99 -3.07 -54.28
N ALA A 41 3.18 -2.05 -53.98
CA ALA A 41 3.44 -0.67 -54.37
C ALA A 41 2.58 0.33 -53.59
N LYS A 42 3.26 1.20 -52.83
CA LYS A 42 2.93 2.59 -52.48
C LYS A 42 1.45 3.01 -52.45
N ILE A 43 0.90 3.19 -51.26
CA ILE A 43 -0.15 4.20 -51.01
C ILE A 43 0.18 4.94 -49.71
N GLU A 44 0.40 6.25 -49.85
CA GLU A 44 0.52 7.22 -48.78
C GLU A 44 -0.77 7.24 -47.95
N CYS A 45 -0.66 7.02 -46.63
CA CYS A 45 -1.79 7.13 -45.72
C CYS A 45 -1.96 8.61 -45.32
N LYS A 46 -2.85 9.32 -46.02
CA LYS A 46 -3.43 10.57 -45.53
C LYS A 46 -4.41 10.23 -44.41
N GLU A 47 -4.18 10.82 -43.25
CA GLU A 47 -5.11 10.81 -42.12
C GLU A 47 -6.49 11.35 -42.54
N GLN A 48 -7.51 10.53 -42.38
CA GLN A 48 -8.91 10.96 -42.27
C GLN A 48 -9.51 10.31 -41.02
N LEU A 49 -9.22 10.89 -39.86
CA LEU A 49 -10.04 10.71 -38.67
C LEU A 49 -11.29 11.60 -38.86
N GLY A 50 -12.45 10.95 -38.97
CA GLY A 50 -13.75 11.62 -39.05
C GLY A 50 -14.10 12.42 -37.78
N PRO A 51 -15.01 13.40 -37.89
CA PRO A 51 -15.26 14.36 -36.83
C PRO A 51 -16.21 13.79 -35.78
N CYS A 52 -15.68 13.17 -34.73
CA CYS A 52 -16.47 12.86 -33.52
C CYS A 52 -15.74 13.17 -32.19
N VAL A 53 -14.60 13.87 -32.24
CA VAL A 53 -13.86 14.30 -31.03
C VAL A 53 -13.82 15.84 -30.88
N SER A 54 -14.34 16.60 -31.85
CA SER A 54 -14.23 18.07 -31.88
C SER A 54 -15.48 18.85 -31.44
N GLN A 55 -16.48 18.21 -30.82
CA GLN A 55 -17.72 18.87 -30.38
C GLN A 55 -17.98 18.88 -28.86
N ILE A 56 -17.07 18.35 -28.03
CA ILE A 56 -17.20 18.42 -26.55
C ILE A 56 -16.41 19.58 -25.93
N PHE A 57 -15.59 20.31 -26.70
CA PHE A 57 -14.76 21.42 -26.20
C PHE A 57 -15.11 22.82 -26.74
N LYS A 58 -16.34 23.03 -27.23
CA LYS A 58 -16.84 24.36 -27.64
C LYS A 58 -17.81 24.99 -26.64
N ASP A 59 -17.53 24.90 -25.35
CA ASP A 59 -18.06 25.88 -24.40
C ASP A 59 -16.95 26.91 -24.18
N GLU A 60 -17.05 28.05 -24.88
CA GLU A 60 -16.19 29.23 -24.73
C GLU A 60 -16.43 29.91 -23.38
N ARG A 61 -16.21 29.17 -22.29
CA ARG A 61 -15.97 29.68 -20.94
C ARG A 61 -14.63 29.20 -20.41
N VAL A 62 -13.63 29.14 -21.29
CA VAL A 62 -12.22 29.25 -20.87
C VAL A 62 -12.06 30.65 -20.31
N THR A 63 -12.40 30.77 -19.03
CA THR A 63 -12.09 31.95 -18.25
C THR A 63 -10.57 32.09 -18.27
N THR A 64 -10.11 33.23 -18.79
CA THR A 64 -8.83 33.84 -18.44
C THR A 64 -8.54 33.65 -16.94
N PRO A 65 -7.26 33.61 -16.48
CA PRO A 65 -6.95 33.49 -15.06
C PRO A 65 -7.70 34.58 -14.30
N ARG A 66 -8.84 34.20 -13.71
CA ARG A 66 -9.67 35.11 -12.94
C ARG A 66 -8.77 35.48 -11.78
N GLN A 67 -8.32 36.73 -11.71
CA GLN A 67 -7.62 37.25 -10.53
C GLN A 67 -8.37 36.73 -9.32
N ILE A 68 -7.74 35.81 -8.59
CA ILE A 68 -8.36 35.20 -7.42
C ILE A 68 -8.64 36.38 -6.50
N ARG A 69 -9.91 36.66 -6.23
CA ARG A 69 -10.27 37.78 -5.38
C ARG A 69 -9.69 37.47 -4.01
N GLN A 70 -8.84 38.36 -3.48
CA GLN A 70 -8.24 38.21 -2.14
C GLN A 70 -9.27 37.89 -1.05
N THR A 71 -10.53 38.31 -1.24
CA THR A 71 -11.67 38.00 -0.37
C THR A 71 -12.07 36.54 -0.35
N GLU A 72 -11.98 35.80 -1.47
CA GLU A 72 -12.32 34.36 -1.52
C GLU A 72 -11.28 33.54 -0.75
N VAL A 73 -9.98 33.80 -0.99
CA VAL A 73 -8.88 33.13 -0.28
C VAL A 73 -8.95 33.41 1.22
N ARG A 74 -9.28 34.64 1.62
CA ARG A 74 -9.47 34.98 3.03
C ARG A 74 -10.58 34.14 3.69
N GLY A 75 -11.71 33.95 3.01
CA GLY A 75 -12.79 33.10 3.54
C GLY A 75 -12.39 31.63 3.66
N ASP A 76 -11.57 31.13 2.73
CA ASP A 76 -11.06 29.74 2.79
C ASP A 76 -10.10 29.55 3.98
N ILE A 77 -9.21 30.52 4.22
CA ILE A 77 -8.30 30.55 5.38
C ILE A 77 -9.09 30.58 6.68
N GLU A 78 -10.06 31.49 6.82
CA GLU A 78 -10.89 31.61 8.03
C GLU A 78 -11.63 30.29 8.32
N ARG A 79 -12.15 29.57 7.30
CA ARG A 79 -12.78 28.24 7.50
C ARG A 79 -11.78 27.20 8.01
N LEU A 80 -10.55 27.18 7.49
CA LEU A 80 -9.50 26.25 7.91
C LEU A 80 -9.02 26.54 9.34
N GLU A 81 -8.88 27.82 9.72
CA GLU A 81 -8.55 28.21 11.08
C GLU A 81 -9.64 27.81 12.08
N ASN A 82 -10.91 27.93 11.70
CA ASN A 82 -12.06 27.60 12.55
C ASN A 82 -12.18 26.11 12.90
N ILE A 83 -11.64 25.20 12.09
CA ILE A 83 -11.67 23.76 12.37
C ILE A 83 -10.49 23.28 13.23
N ARG A 84 -9.53 24.15 13.57
CA ARG A 84 -8.37 23.81 14.41
C ARG A 84 -8.76 23.10 15.73
N PRO A 85 -9.79 23.52 16.48
CA PRO A 85 -10.20 22.82 17.70
C PRO A 85 -10.76 21.41 17.43
N LEU A 86 -11.36 21.17 16.27
CA LEU A 86 -11.83 19.83 15.88
C LEU A 86 -10.64 18.93 15.53
N ILE A 87 -9.64 19.44 14.80
CA ILE A 87 -8.40 18.72 14.50
C ILE A 87 -7.70 18.30 15.81
N GLN A 88 -7.62 19.21 16.79
CA GLN A 88 -7.06 18.91 18.11
C GLN A 88 -7.78 17.74 18.80
N LYS A 89 -9.11 17.72 18.80
CA LYS A 89 -9.90 16.62 19.38
C LYS A 89 -9.68 15.29 18.63
N ILE A 90 -9.59 15.33 17.29
CA ILE A 90 -9.28 14.14 16.50
C ILE A 90 -7.89 13.60 16.88
N CYS A 91 -6.89 14.46 17.08
CA CYS A 91 -5.57 14.05 17.53
C CYS A 91 -5.61 13.38 18.91
N GLU A 92 -6.39 13.92 19.84
CA GLU A 92 -6.57 13.38 21.20
C GLU A 92 -7.22 12.00 21.19
N GLU A 93 -8.35 11.83 20.50
CA GLU A 93 -9.08 10.55 20.40
C GLU A 93 -8.28 9.47 19.68
N SER A 94 -7.34 9.88 18.82
CA SER A 94 -6.47 8.97 18.08
C SER A 94 -5.16 8.67 18.81
N SER A 95 -4.89 9.34 19.93
CA SER A 95 -3.61 9.33 20.64
C SER A 95 -2.44 9.62 19.69
N SER A 96 -2.53 10.72 18.93
CA SER A 96 -1.45 11.19 18.08
C SER A 96 -0.28 11.72 18.92
N SER A 97 0.95 11.31 18.60
CA SER A 97 2.15 11.90 19.20
C SER A 97 2.31 13.36 18.76
N GLY A 98 2.13 13.61 17.47
CA GLY A 98 2.16 14.91 16.84
C GLY A 98 2.24 14.81 15.32
N LEU A 99 1.73 15.83 14.64
CA LEU A 99 1.63 15.88 13.18
C LEU A 99 1.82 17.29 12.63
N SER A 100 2.13 17.35 11.34
CA SER A 100 2.20 18.59 10.56
C SER A 100 1.29 18.48 9.35
N LEU A 101 0.59 19.56 9.03
CA LEU A 101 -0.29 19.62 7.87
C LEU A 101 -0.06 20.86 7.01
N GLY A 102 -0.46 20.76 5.75
CA GLY A 102 -0.42 21.87 4.80
C GLY A 102 -1.52 21.77 3.75
N VAL A 103 -2.08 22.92 3.38
CA VAL A 103 -3.07 23.09 2.32
C VAL A 103 -2.58 24.12 1.31
N LEU A 104 -2.42 23.67 0.09
CA LEU A 104 -2.28 24.52 -1.09
C LEU A 104 -3.61 24.48 -1.84
N HIS A 105 -4.17 25.63 -2.17
CA HIS A 105 -5.42 25.76 -2.90
C HIS A 105 -5.27 26.84 -3.98
N ARG A 106 -5.71 26.55 -5.21
CA ARG A 106 -5.61 27.47 -6.36
C ARG A 106 -4.17 27.95 -6.62
N GLY A 107 -3.20 27.04 -6.45
CA GLY A 107 -1.78 27.33 -6.71
C GLY A 107 -1.08 28.14 -5.62
N GLN A 108 -1.71 28.35 -4.46
CA GLN A 108 -1.12 29.09 -3.34
C GLN A 108 -1.21 28.28 -2.06
N VAL A 109 -0.16 28.28 -1.24
CA VAL A 109 -0.22 27.73 0.11
C VAL A 109 -1.06 28.67 0.97
N ILE A 110 -2.21 28.19 1.45
CA ILE A 110 -3.17 29.00 2.21
C ILE A 110 -3.21 28.65 3.69
N TYR A 111 -2.78 27.45 4.08
CA TYR A 111 -2.84 27.02 5.48
C TYR A 111 -1.75 26.01 5.82
N ARG A 112 -1.17 26.14 7.00
CA ARG A 112 -0.23 25.20 7.62
C ARG A 112 -0.46 25.22 9.12
N ASP A 113 -0.46 24.08 9.76
CA ASP A 113 -0.59 23.97 11.22
C ASP A 113 0.14 22.72 11.72
N ASN A 114 0.41 22.68 13.01
CA ASN A 114 1.18 21.62 13.65
C ASN A 114 0.59 21.34 15.04
N PHE A 115 0.55 20.05 15.40
CA PHE A 115 -0.12 19.58 16.61
C PHE A 115 0.78 18.58 17.35
N GLY A 116 0.65 18.51 18.68
CA GLY A 116 1.38 17.57 19.53
C GLY A 116 2.89 17.82 19.57
N HIS A 117 3.66 16.73 19.64
CA HIS A 117 5.11 16.71 19.81
C HIS A 117 5.76 15.78 18.79
N ARG A 118 6.81 16.27 18.12
CA ARG A 118 7.66 15.42 17.28
C ARG A 118 8.63 14.57 18.11
N ASP A 119 8.88 14.96 19.36
CA ASP A 119 9.67 14.22 20.33
C ASP A 119 9.00 14.43 21.71
N VAL A 120 8.25 13.41 22.14
CA VAL A 120 7.40 13.42 23.34
C VAL A 120 8.24 13.54 24.60
N GLU A 121 9.36 12.79 24.69
CA GLU A 121 10.22 12.78 25.87
C GLU A 121 10.89 14.13 26.11
N SER A 122 11.28 14.84 25.05
CA SER A 122 11.89 16.18 25.17
C SER A 122 10.92 17.34 24.99
N GLY A 123 9.63 17.08 24.77
CA GLY A 123 8.59 18.09 24.60
C GLY A 123 8.77 18.98 23.37
N LYS A 124 9.47 18.51 22.32
CA LYS A 124 9.69 19.32 21.11
C LYS A 124 8.46 19.32 20.22
N LEU A 125 8.04 20.52 19.83
CA LEU A 125 6.90 20.74 18.94
C LEU A 125 7.29 20.50 17.47
N PRO A 126 6.39 19.93 16.65
CA PRO A 126 6.57 19.86 15.21
C PRO A 126 6.41 21.23 14.54
N ASP A 127 6.99 21.34 13.35
CA ASP A 127 6.86 22.47 12.43
C ASP A 127 6.77 21.96 10.97
N SER A 128 6.49 22.85 10.01
CA SER A 128 6.34 22.46 8.60
C SER A 128 7.64 21.98 7.92
N ASN A 129 8.79 22.06 8.60
CA ASN A 129 10.09 21.53 8.18
C ASN A 129 10.51 20.27 8.97
N THR A 130 9.64 19.77 9.86
CA THR A 130 9.86 18.52 10.57
C THR A 130 9.90 17.38 9.55
N LEU A 131 10.91 16.54 9.65
CA LEU A 131 11.09 15.37 8.78
C LEU A 131 10.22 14.21 9.26
N TYR A 132 9.48 13.64 8.32
CA TYR A 132 8.64 12.46 8.50
C TYR A 132 8.98 11.41 7.44
N ASN A 133 8.76 10.14 7.75
CA ASN A 133 8.70 9.11 6.72
C ASN A 133 7.41 9.30 5.91
N ILE A 134 7.50 9.34 4.58
CA ILE A 134 6.31 9.45 3.71
C ILE A 134 5.83 8.07 3.23
N ASN A 135 6.55 7.02 3.63
CA ASN A 135 6.18 5.63 3.43
C ASN A 135 5.74 5.39 1.97
N SER A 136 4.57 4.77 1.75
CA SER A 136 4.10 4.41 0.40
C SER A 136 3.83 5.59 -0.54
N MET A 137 3.80 6.86 -0.09
CA MET A 137 3.82 8.01 -1.00
C MET A 137 5.09 8.03 -1.88
N THR A 138 6.15 7.34 -1.46
CA THR A 138 7.36 7.07 -2.26
C THR A 138 7.05 6.48 -3.63
N LYS A 139 5.99 5.66 -3.75
CA LYS A 139 5.61 4.96 -4.98
C LYS A 139 5.34 5.93 -6.15
N ALA A 140 4.72 7.07 -5.87
CA ALA A 140 4.49 8.12 -6.87
C ALA A 140 5.81 8.61 -7.49
N LEU A 141 6.86 8.74 -6.68
CA LEU A 141 8.18 9.23 -7.14
C LEU A 141 8.98 8.13 -7.83
N THR A 142 8.84 6.89 -7.39
CA THR A 142 9.37 5.71 -8.10
C THR A 142 8.77 5.58 -9.50
N ALA A 143 7.45 5.77 -9.63
CA ALA A 143 6.79 5.79 -10.94
C ALA A 143 7.25 6.98 -11.81
N ALA A 144 7.39 8.18 -11.22
CA ALA A 144 7.92 9.35 -11.92
C ALA A 144 9.37 9.13 -12.42
N ALA A 145 10.20 8.44 -11.65
CA ALA A 145 11.57 8.08 -12.05
C ALA A 145 11.59 7.18 -13.29
N ILE A 146 10.68 6.19 -13.39
CA ILE A 146 10.50 5.43 -14.63
C ILE A 146 10.01 6.34 -15.76
N GLY A 147 9.11 7.29 -15.50
CA GLY A 147 8.65 8.23 -16.50
C GLY A 147 9.78 9.03 -17.16
N ILE A 148 10.81 9.39 -16.38
CA ILE A 148 12.03 10.00 -16.89
C ILE A 148 12.78 9.05 -17.84
N LEU A 149 13.01 7.79 -17.42
CA LEU A 149 13.70 6.80 -18.24
C LEU A 149 12.92 6.45 -19.53
N VAL A 150 11.59 6.51 -19.50
CA VAL A 150 10.75 6.35 -20.69
C VAL A 150 10.92 7.52 -21.65
N GLU A 151 10.90 8.76 -21.13
CA GLU A 151 11.12 9.96 -21.95
C GLU A 151 12.52 9.96 -22.60
N GLU A 152 13.51 9.41 -21.92
CA GLU A 152 14.89 9.27 -22.43
C GLU A 152 15.08 8.09 -23.40
N GLY A 153 14.05 7.26 -23.62
CA GLY A 153 14.12 6.08 -24.48
C GLY A 153 14.92 4.91 -23.88
N ALA A 154 15.26 4.95 -22.60
CA ALA A 154 15.95 3.85 -21.90
C ALA A 154 15.02 2.66 -21.62
N THR A 155 13.71 2.90 -21.57
CA THR A 155 12.68 1.85 -21.43
C THR A 155 11.34 2.32 -21.98
N GLN A 156 10.31 1.49 -21.85
CA GLN A 156 8.92 1.81 -22.16
C GLN A 156 7.99 1.15 -21.13
N TRP A 157 6.83 1.74 -20.87
CA TRP A 157 5.87 1.25 -19.87
C TRP A 157 5.48 -0.22 -20.06
N GLY A 158 5.39 -0.67 -21.32
CA GLY A 158 5.04 -2.04 -21.70
C GLY A 158 6.21 -3.01 -21.78
N MET A 159 7.43 -2.60 -21.42
CA MET A 159 8.60 -3.50 -21.40
C MET A 159 8.38 -4.60 -20.35
N PRO A 160 8.49 -5.89 -20.71
CA PRO A 160 8.58 -6.97 -19.75
C PRO A 160 9.74 -6.75 -18.77
N VAL A 161 9.47 -6.87 -17.48
CA VAL A 161 10.49 -6.62 -16.42
C VAL A 161 11.68 -7.58 -16.56
N GLN A 162 11.42 -8.79 -17.05
CA GLN A 162 12.44 -9.81 -17.28
C GLN A 162 13.52 -9.39 -18.28
N GLU A 163 13.23 -8.46 -19.21
CA GLU A 163 14.24 -7.97 -20.17
C GLU A 163 15.40 -7.24 -19.46
N ALA A 164 15.10 -6.50 -18.38
CA ALA A 164 16.12 -5.84 -17.56
C ALA A 164 16.62 -6.74 -16.42
N LEU A 165 15.76 -7.60 -15.88
CA LEU A 165 16.05 -8.45 -14.72
C LEU A 165 15.76 -9.93 -15.07
N PRO A 166 16.71 -10.70 -15.65
CA PRO A 166 16.43 -12.02 -16.22
C PRO A 166 15.82 -13.07 -15.28
N ALA A 167 16.10 -12.99 -13.97
CA ALA A 167 15.55 -13.89 -12.95
C ALA A 167 14.10 -13.52 -12.54
N PHE A 168 13.56 -12.41 -13.03
CA PHE A 168 12.21 -11.98 -12.70
C PHE A 168 11.15 -12.86 -13.38
N GLY A 169 10.10 -13.21 -12.64
CA GLY A 169 8.98 -14.02 -13.13
C GLY A 169 9.17 -15.53 -13.02
N ASP A 170 10.30 -16.00 -12.50
CA ASP A 170 10.54 -17.42 -12.24
C ASP A 170 9.44 -17.98 -11.32
N GLY A 171 8.94 -19.19 -11.63
CA GLY A 171 7.83 -19.81 -10.91
C GLY A 171 6.43 -19.42 -11.41
N HIS A 172 6.30 -18.40 -12.25
CA HIS A 172 5.00 -17.90 -12.76
C HIS A 172 4.73 -18.22 -14.24
N GLY A 173 5.57 -19.05 -14.87
CA GLY A 173 5.35 -19.51 -16.24
C GLY A 173 5.26 -18.36 -17.25
N GLU A 174 4.24 -18.36 -18.11
CA GLU A 174 4.03 -17.32 -19.11
C GLU A 174 3.65 -15.96 -18.50
N ILE A 175 2.86 -15.97 -17.42
CA ILE A 175 2.49 -14.73 -16.71
C ILE A 175 3.74 -13.99 -16.26
N GLY A 176 4.69 -14.70 -15.64
CA GLY A 176 5.97 -14.14 -15.21
C GLY A 176 6.71 -13.39 -16.32
N ARG A 177 6.73 -13.97 -17.53
CA ARG A 177 7.39 -13.39 -18.72
C ARG A 177 6.65 -12.20 -19.32
N MET A 178 5.33 -12.10 -19.08
CA MET A 178 4.48 -11.04 -19.64
C MET A 178 4.32 -9.83 -18.71
N ILE A 179 4.70 -9.94 -17.44
CA ILE A 179 4.57 -8.83 -16.48
C ILE A 179 5.47 -7.67 -16.93
N THR A 180 4.85 -6.53 -17.17
CA THR A 180 5.50 -5.29 -17.60
C THR A 180 5.76 -4.34 -16.44
N ILE A 181 6.58 -3.32 -16.69
CA ILE A 181 6.81 -2.22 -15.75
C ILE A 181 5.49 -1.57 -15.30
N ALA A 182 4.58 -1.29 -16.25
CA ALA A 182 3.26 -0.75 -15.93
C ALA A 182 2.42 -1.69 -15.06
N ASP A 183 2.51 -3.01 -15.29
CA ASP A 183 1.76 -3.99 -14.49
C ASP A 183 2.18 -3.99 -13.01
N LEU A 184 3.48 -3.82 -12.74
CA LEU A 184 4.00 -3.69 -11.37
C LEU A 184 3.60 -2.36 -10.73
N LEU A 185 3.81 -1.25 -11.43
CA LEU A 185 3.49 0.09 -10.95
C LEU A 185 1.99 0.30 -10.71
N SER A 186 1.13 -0.46 -11.39
CA SER A 186 -0.32 -0.42 -11.22
C SER A 186 -0.93 -1.60 -10.46
N HIS A 187 -0.12 -2.44 -9.82
CA HIS A 187 -0.59 -3.55 -8.95
C HIS A 187 -1.53 -4.56 -9.62
N ARG A 188 -1.27 -4.92 -10.88
CA ARG A 188 -2.15 -5.82 -11.67
C ARG A 188 -1.48 -7.10 -12.16
N SER A 189 -0.42 -7.55 -11.47
CA SER A 189 0.23 -8.84 -11.78
C SER A 189 -0.64 -10.05 -11.39
N GLY A 190 -1.54 -9.88 -10.42
CA GLY A 190 -2.28 -10.98 -9.79
C GLY A 190 -1.45 -11.78 -8.76
N ILE A 191 -0.21 -11.34 -8.48
CA ILE A 191 0.71 -11.98 -7.53
C ILE A 191 0.58 -11.32 -6.16
N ALA A 192 0.39 -12.14 -5.13
CA ALA A 192 0.31 -11.72 -3.73
C ALA A 192 1.64 -11.13 -3.22
N SER A 193 1.53 -10.25 -2.23
CA SER A 193 2.68 -9.62 -1.58
C SER A 193 3.02 -10.38 -0.29
N PRO A 194 4.21 -11.01 -0.16
CA PRO A 194 4.63 -11.64 1.08
C PRO A 194 5.14 -10.59 2.08
N ASP A 195 4.27 -9.64 2.45
CA ASP A 195 4.59 -8.47 3.28
C ASP A 195 5.14 -8.84 4.68
N THR A 196 4.92 -10.08 5.10
CA THR A 196 5.53 -10.67 6.30
C THR A 196 7.05 -10.56 6.31
N PHE A 197 7.76 -10.49 5.18
CA PHE A 197 9.22 -10.38 5.22
C PHE A 197 9.74 -9.00 5.63
N PHE A 198 8.87 -7.98 5.75
CA PHE A 198 9.29 -6.64 6.18
C PHE A 198 8.38 -5.99 7.24
N PHE A 199 7.13 -6.43 7.44
CA PHE A 199 6.33 -6.02 8.60
C PHE A 199 6.67 -6.89 9.81
N GLN A 200 7.90 -6.71 10.30
CA GLN A 200 8.47 -7.48 11.38
C GLN A 200 8.79 -6.58 12.57
N ASP A 201 9.24 -7.18 13.66
CA ASP A 201 9.37 -6.46 14.91
C ASP A 201 10.47 -5.41 14.80
N ASN A 202 10.31 -4.29 15.50
CA ASN A 202 11.27 -3.21 15.59
C ASN A 202 11.64 -2.55 14.25
N ASN A 203 10.73 -2.62 13.25
CA ASN A 203 10.96 -2.12 11.89
C ASN A 203 12.18 -2.76 11.21
N GLU A 204 12.54 -3.98 11.61
CA GLU A 204 13.63 -4.74 11.03
C GLU A 204 13.18 -5.45 9.75
N LEU A 205 14.02 -5.40 8.71
CA LEU A 205 13.78 -6.09 7.45
C LEU A 205 14.44 -7.47 7.52
N LEU A 206 13.75 -8.53 7.12
CA LEU A 206 14.27 -9.91 7.22
C LEU A 206 14.96 -10.40 5.96
N LEU A 207 14.94 -9.59 4.90
CA LEU A 207 15.56 -9.84 3.62
C LEU A 207 16.32 -8.60 3.16
N GLU A 208 17.32 -8.84 2.32
CA GLU A 208 18.17 -7.78 1.77
C GLU A 208 17.64 -7.26 0.43
N LYS A 209 18.09 -6.08 0.00
CA LYS A 209 17.66 -5.46 -1.26
C LYS A 209 17.81 -6.36 -2.48
N HIS A 210 18.89 -7.14 -2.55
CA HIS A 210 19.14 -8.07 -3.66
C HIS A 210 18.16 -9.26 -3.71
N ASP A 211 17.36 -9.48 -2.66
CA ASP A 211 16.35 -10.53 -2.62
C ASP A 211 14.97 -10.07 -3.11
N ALA A 212 14.79 -8.81 -3.51
CA ALA A 212 13.50 -8.27 -3.95
C ALA A 212 12.86 -9.09 -5.09
N VAL A 213 13.64 -9.49 -6.10
CA VAL A 213 13.15 -10.34 -7.20
C VAL A 213 12.72 -11.72 -6.71
N LYS A 214 13.51 -12.35 -5.83
CA LYS A 214 13.17 -13.66 -5.27
C LYS A 214 11.90 -13.59 -4.43
N ALA A 215 11.77 -12.56 -3.60
CA ALA A 215 10.60 -12.35 -2.77
C ALA A 215 9.33 -12.11 -3.60
N PHE A 216 9.43 -11.35 -4.70
CA PHE A 216 8.31 -11.20 -5.64
C PHE A 216 7.90 -12.53 -6.28
N ASN A 217 8.88 -13.27 -6.84
CA ASN A 217 8.65 -14.57 -7.48
C ASN A 217 8.10 -15.66 -6.54
N TYR A 218 8.25 -15.45 -5.24
CA TYR A 218 7.74 -16.36 -4.23
C TYR A 218 6.27 -16.11 -3.87
N GLY A 219 5.76 -14.89 -4.10
CA GLY A 219 4.35 -14.58 -3.88
C GLY A 219 3.45 -15.47 -4.72
N LYS A 220 2.31 -15.90 -4.18
CA LYS A 220 1.39 -16.78 -4.92
C LYS A 220 0.53 -16.01 -5.92
N GLN A 221 0.22 -16.61 -7.07
CA GLN A 221 -0.83 -16.09 -7.95
C GLN A 221 -2.19 -16.24 -7.25
N ARG A 222 -2.78 -15.13 -6.81
CA ARG A 222 -4.09 -15.10 -6.12
C ARG A 222 -5.17 -14.40 -6.93
N GLY A 223 -4.78 -13.58 -7.90
CA GLY A 223 -5.69 -12.89 -8.82
C GLY A 223 -5.38 -13.20 -10.29
N GLY A 224 -6.30 -12.82 -11.17
CA GLY A 224 -6.08 -12.87 -12.61
C GLY A 224 -5.05 -11.83 -13.07
N PHE A 225 -4.18 -12.19 -14.01
CA PHE A 225 -3.22 -11.25 -14.60
C PHE A 225 -3.98 -10.14 -15.34
N ARG A 226 -3.71 -8.87 -14.97
CA ARG A 226 -4.38 -7.64 -15.47
C ARG A 226 -5.89 -7.53 -15.20
N ASP A 227 -6.45 -8.49 -14.46
CA ASP A 227 -7.86 -8.52 -14.09
C ASP A 227 -8.07 -8.09 -12.62
N SER A 228 -7.13 -8.46 -11.74
CA SER A 228 -7.24 -8.20 -10.31
C SER A 228 -6.25 -7.13 -9.83
N TYR A 229 -6.71 -6.27 -8.91
CA TYR A 229 -5.86 -5.37 -8.14
C TYR A 229 -5.34 -6.07 -6.89
N ILE A 230 -4.02 -6.26 -6.79
CA ILE A 230 -3.37 -6.77 -5.58
C ILE A 230 -2.19 -5.87 -5.26
N TYR A 231 -2.34 -5.07 -4.21
CA TYR A 231 -1.29 -4.17 -3.74
C TYR A 231 -0.04 -4.97 -3.37
N ASN A 232 1.10 -4.60 -3.97
CA ASN A 232 2.33 -5.39 -3.87
C ASN A 232 3.55 -4.48 -3.72
N ASN A 233 4.17 -4.53 -2.54
CA ASN A 233 5.34 -3.71 -2.22
C ASN A 233 6.61 -4.22 -2.90
N PHE A 234 6.73 -5.53 -3.10
CA PHE A 234 7.86 -6.14 -3.79
C PHE A 234 7.90 -5.78 -5.27
N GLY A 235 6.74 -5.53 -5.90
CA GLY A 235 6.70 -4.96 -7.24
C GLY A 235 7.48 -3.64 -7.33
N TYR A 236 7.31 -2.75 -6.34
CA TYR A 236 8.05 -1.49 -6.29
C TYR A 236 9.52 -1.66 -5.88
N ALA A 237 9.84 -2.65 -5.04
CA ALA A 237 11.23 -3.02 -4.75
C ALA A 237 11.97 -3.49 -6.02
N VAL A 238 11.31 -4.31 -6.85
CA VAL A 238 11.82 -4.73 -8.17
C VAL A 238 11.98 -3.54 -9.11
N ILE A 239 11.02 -2.60 -9.15
CA ILE A 239 11.16 -1.38 -9.95
C ILE A 239 12.36 -0.54 -9.51
N ALA A 240 12.67 -0.47 -8.22
CA ALA A 240 13.88 0.21 -7.75
C ALA A 240 15.15 -0.43 -8.34
N LEU A 241 15.27 -1.76 -8.30
CA LEU A 241 16.39 -2.48 -8.93
C LEU A 241 16.44 -2.27 -10.45
N LEU A 242 15.29 -2.19 -11.11
CA LEU A 242 15.20 -1.92 -12.54
C LEU A 242 15.70 -0.50 -12.87
N ILE A 243 15.36 0.51 -12.06
CA ILE A 243 15.90 1.87 -12.21
C ILE A 243 17.42 1.85 -12.08
N GLU A 244 17.97 1.13 -11.11
CA GLU A 244 19.42 1.02 -10.93
C GLU A 244 20.09 0.34 -12.11
N THR A 245 19.48 -0.72 -12.61
CA THR A 245 19.99 -1.49 -13.77
C THR A 245 20.00 -0.64 -15.04
N LEU A 246 18.93 0.11 -15.31
CA LEU A 246 18.81 0.91 -16.53
C LEU A 246 19.61 2.21 -16.48
N SER A 247 19.76 2.83 -15.30
CA SER A 247 20.44 4.12 -15.16
C SER A 247 21.91 4.02 -14.76
N GLY A 248 22.34 2.87 -14.21
CA GLY A 248 23.66 2.70 -13.60
C GLY A 248 23.87 3.48 -12.30
N GLN A 249 22.81 4.07 -11.72
CA GLN A 249 22.85 4.84 -10.48
C GLN A 249 22.03 4.16 -9.40
N GLU A 250 22.49 4.20 -8.15
CA GLU A 250 21.66 3.81 -7.01
C GLU A 250 20.35 4.61 -6.98
N PHE A 251 19.25 3.96 -6.60
CA PHE A 251 17.90 4.53 -6.66
C PHE A 251 17.79 5.89 -5.96
N GLY A 252 18.28 5.99 -4.72
CA GLY A 252 18.29 7.25 -3.96
C GLY A 252 19.09 8.37 -4.63
N THR A 253 20.20 8.01 -5.29
CA THR A 253 21.04 8.95 -6.04
C THR A 253 20.35 9.42 -7.32
N PHE A 254 19.72 8.49 -8.06
CA PHE A 254 18.92 8.82 -9.23
C PHE A 254 17.79 9.78 -8.87
N LEU A 255 17.00 9.47 -7.83
CA LEU A 255 15.92 10.35 -7.37
C LEU A 255 16.43 11.74 -6.99
N ARG A 256 17.54 11.80 -6.23
CA ARG A 256 18.14 13.07 -5.80
C ARG A 256 18.47 13.95 -7.00
N HIS A 257 19.30 13.46 -7.92
CA HIS A 257 19.76 14.26 -9.06
C HIS A 257 18.64 14.59 -10.05
N ARG A 258 17.72 13.65 -10.29
CA ARG A 258 16.75 13.75 -11.38
C ARG A 258 15.44 14.42 -10.98
N ILE A 259 15.15 14.53 -9.68
CA ILE A 259 13.90 15.13 -9.19
C ILE A 259 14.18 16.10 -8.04
N LEU A 260 14.83 15.66 -6.96
CA LEU A 260 14.89 16.43 -5.71
C LEU A 260 15.73 17.71 -5.85
N ASP A 261 16.92 17.61 -6.45
CA ASP A 261 17.82 18.75 -6.65
C ASP A 261 17.26 19.74 -7.68
N MET A 262 16.59 19.25 -8.73
CA MET A 262 15.95 20.11 -9.74
C MET A 262 14.80 20.94 -9.18
N LEU A 263 14.15 20.45 -8.11
CA LEU A 263 13.07 21.14 -7.40
C LEU A 263 13.56 21.80 -6.10
N HIS A 264 14.87 21.78 -5.82
CA HIS A 264 15.45 22.34 -4.61
C HIS A 264 14.80 21.82 -3.30
N LEU A 265 14.50 20.52 -3.25
CA LEU A 265 13.87 19.87 -2.08
C LEU A 265 14.92 19.51 -1.02
N GLU A 266 15.40 20.53 -0.30
CA GLU A 266 16.53 20.44 0.62
C GLU A 266 16.34 19.47 1.80
N ARG A 267 15.10 19.15 2.17
CA ARG A 267 14.78 18.24 3.28
C ARG A 267 13.97 17.03 2.79
N THR A 268 14.20 16.60 1.55
CA THR A 268 13.66 15.35 1.01
C THR A 268 14.80 14.39 0.69
N THR A 269 14.74 13.16 1.21
CA THR A 269 15.85 12.21 1.09
C THR A 269 15.41 10.76 1.27
N THR A 270 16.18 9.80 0.73
CA THR A 270 16.08 8.38 1.10
C THR A 270 17.03 7.98 2.23
N ALA A 271 17.98 8.85 2.61
CA ALA A 271 18.99 8.57 3.63
C ALA A 271 18.39 8.31 5.03
N ASP A 272 19.23 7.81 5.94
CA ASP A 272 18.89 7.79 7.36
C ASP A 272 18.85 9.22 7.92
N VAL A 273 17.79 9.52 8.67
CA VAL A 273 17.54 10.82 9.29
C VAL A 273 17.47 10.71 10.81
N SER A 274 17.86 9.57 11.38
CA SER A 274 17.83 9.29 12.83
C SER A 274 18.57 10.35 13.67
N SER A 275 19.61 10.97 13.10
CA SER A 275 20.41 12.03 13.70
C SER A 275 19.93 13.46 13.41
N ASP A 276 18.92 13.67 12.55
CA ASP A 276 18.42 15.01 12.24
C ASP A 276 17.70 15.61 13.46
N ALA A 277 18.08 16.82 13.85
CA ALA A 277 17.55 17.49 15.04
C ALA A 277 16.09 17.95 14.88
N ASN A 278 15.58 18.00 13.65
CA ASN A 278 14.20 18.29 13.27
C ASN A 278 13.48 17.09 12.61
N ALA A 279 13.83 15.85 12.99
CA ALA A 279 13.03 14.68 12.64
C ALA A 279 12.02 14.30 13.73
N GLY A 280 10.89 13.76 13.30
CA GLY A 280 9.92 13.13 14.19
C GLY A 280 10.43 11.80 14.74
N ARG A 281 10.24 11.58 16.04
CA ARG A 281 10.42 10.29 16.71
C ARG A 281 9.16 9.46 16.53
N CYS A 282 9.35 8.16 16.36
CA CYS A 282 8.27 7.22 16.09
C CYS A 282 7.67 6.66 17.38
N TYR A 283 6.34 6.63 17.45
CA TYR A 283 5.61 6.10 18.60
C TYR A 283 4.51 5.11 18.17
N CYS A 284 4.20 4.16 19.05
CA CYS A 284 2.98 3.36 19.01
C CYS A 284 2.13 3.67 20.25
N VAL A 285 0.84 3.36 20.20
CA VAL A 285 -0.09 3.61 21.31
C VAL A 285 -0.37 2.31 22.08
N LEU A 286 -0.29 2.37 23.41
CA LEU A 286 -0.62 1.27 24.32
C LEU A 286 -2.13 1.21 24.60
N GLU A 287 -2.59 0.14 25.26
CA GLU A 287 -4.01 -0.06 25.59
C GLU A 287 -4.56 1.05 26.50
N ASP A 288 -3.72 1.58 27.40
CA ASP A 288 -4.04 2.72 28.26
C ASP A 288 -3.95 4.09 27.54
N GLN A 289 -3.77 4.07 26.22
CA GLN A 289 -3.61 5.23 25.33
C GLN A 289 -2.32 6.03 25.53
N SER A 290 -1.39 5.55 26.36
CA SER A 290 -0.07 6.17 26.47
C SER A 290 0.80 5.86 25.26
N LEU A 291 1.76 6.75 24.98
CA LEU A 291 2.68 6.64 23.86
C LEU A 291 3.92 5.84 24.26
N CYS A 292 4.30 4.89 23.42
CA CYS A 292 5.54 4.13 23.55
C CYS A 292 6.45 4.41 22.36
N ARG A 293 7.66 4.91 22.63
CA ARG A 293 8.67 5.15 21.60
C ARG A 293 9.17 3.84 20.99
N VAL A 294 9.26 3.82 19.67
CA VAL A 294 9.74 2.67 18.89
C VAL A 294 10.83 3.08 17.89
N PRO A 295 11.67 2.15 17.41
CA PRO A 295 12.57 2.41 16.29
C PRO A 295 11.78 2.87 15.05
N GLY A 296 12.33 3.81 14.28
CA GLY A 296 11.70 4.26 13.04
C GLY A 296 11.86 3.27 11.87
N PRO A 297 11.08 3.41 10.79
CA PRO A 297 11.17 2.57 9.60
C PRO A 297 12.57 2.54 8.97
N ARG A 298 13.15 1.35 8.79
CA ARG A 298 14.49 1.14 8.19
C ARG A 298 14.44 0.87 6.68
N VAL A 299 13.61 1.65 5.98
CA VAL A 299 13.29 1.44 4.56
C VAL A 299 13.99 2.43 3.61
N GLY A 300 15.04 3.11 4.07
CA GLY A 300 15.79 4.10 3.30
C GLY A 300 16.80 3.54 2.29
N THR A 301 17.81 4.35 1.99
CA THR A 301 18.91 4.04 1.07
C THR A 301 19.44 2.62 1.23
N GLY A 302 19.47 1.86 0.12
CA GLY A 302 20.04 0.51 0.09
C GLY A 302 19.17 -0.58 0.71
N SER A 303 17.99 -0.25 1.26
CA SER A 303 17.10 -1.23 1.87
C SER A 303 16.21 -1.95 0.85
N LEU A 304 15.60 -3.07 1.28
CA LEU A 304 14.66 -3.86 0.49
C LEU A 304 13.48 -3.05 -0.06
N LEU A 305 12.97 -2.08 0.69
CA LEU A 305 11.76 -1.33 0.34
C LEU A 305 12.04 0.11 -0.09
N GLU A 306 13.27 0.42 -0.50
CA GLU A 306 13.67 1.80 -0.83
C GLU A 306 12.71 2.47 -1.82
N GLY A 307 12.39 1.81 -2.95
CA GLY A 307 11.44 2.34 -3.95
C GLY A 307 9.96 2.17 -3.60
N ALA A 308 9.64 1.45 -2.52
CA ALA A 308 8.27 1.26 -2.07
C ALA A 308 7.88 2.20 -0.92
N ALA A 309 8.83 2.61 -0.08
CA ALA A 309 8.57 3.33 1.16
C ALA A 309 9.68 4.28 1.66
N GLY A 310 10.81 4.38 0.95
CA GLY A 310 12.07 4.87 1.53
C GLY A 310 12.26 6.37 1.70
N ILE A 311 11.38 7.20 1.15
CA ILE A 311 11.53 8.66 1.18
C ILE A 311 11.08 9.21 2.54
N LYS A 312 11.83 10.22 3.01
CA LYS A 312 11.46 11.12 4.09
C LYS A 312 11.37 12.53 3.53
N SER A 313 10.43 13.31 4.03
CA SER A 313 10.20 14.67 3.56
C SER A 313 9.52 15.52 4.64
N THR A 314 9.19 16.75 4.28
CA THR A 314 8.52 17.74 5.12
C THR A 314 7.24 18.22 4.46
N VAL A 315 6.35 18.87 5.20
CA VAL A 315 5.15 19.47 4.60
C VAL A 315 5.53 20.52 3.55
N ASN A 316 6.56 21.34 3.82
CA ASN A 316 7.00 22.38 2.89
C ASN A 316 7.50 21.79 1.56
N ASP A 317 8.38 20.79 1.62
CA ASP A 317 8.92 20.15 0.43
C ASP A 317 7.83 19.42 -0.35
N LEU A 318 6.93 18.68 0.32
CA LEU A 318 5.86 17.95 -0.36
C LEU A 318 4.86 18.88 -1.05
N LEU A 319 4.51 20.02 -0.44
CA LEU A 319 3.66 21.01 -1.11
C LEU A 319 4.34 21.54 -2.39
N HIS A 320 5.65 21.79 -2.36
CA HIS A 320 6.40 22.24 -3.54
C HIS A 320 6.49 21.14 -4.61
N LEU A 321 6.86 19.93 -4.21
CA LEU A 321 6.95 18.75 -5.07
C LEU A 321 5.64 18.47 -5.80
N TYR A 322 4.53 18.41 -5.08
CA TYR A 322 3.23 18.11 -5.67
C TYR A 322 2.66 19.28 -6.46
N GLN A 323 3.00 20.53 -6.11
CA GLN A 323 2.67 21.67 -6.96
C GLN A 323 3.34 21.55 -8.33
N ALA A 324 4.65 21.32 -8.35
CA ALA A 324 5.40 21.13 -9.59
C ALA A 324 4.87 19.92 -10.41
N PHE A 325 4.45 18.85 -9.74
CA PHE A 325 3.80 17.71 -10.40
C PHE A 325 2.46 18.10 -11.04
N LEU A 326 1.58 18.80 -10.33
CA LEU A 326 0.29 19.22 -10.88
C LEU A 326 0.43 20.25 -12.01
N GLU A 327 1.42 21.13 -11.93
CA GLU A 327 1.76 22.07 -13.01
C GLU A 327 2.18 21.32 -14.27
N ALA A 328 3.05 20.31 -14.14
CA ALA A 328 3.47 19.45 -15.26
C ALA A 328 2.31 18.61 -15.82
N VAL A 329 1.45 18.04 -14.97
CA VAL A 329 0.23 17.33 -15.37
C VAL A 329 -0.66 18.24 -16.22
N LYS A 330 -0.96 19.44 -15.72
CA LYS A 330 -1.85 20.39 -16.39
C LYS A 330 -1.29 20.79 -17.75
N ASP A 331 -0.01 21.17 -17.79
CA ASP A 331 0.66 21.57 -19.02
C ASP A 331 0.73 20.44 -20.06
N GLN A 332 1.15 19.24 -19.66
CA GLN A 332 1.27 18.09 -20.56
C GLN A 332 -0.08 17.65 -21.13
N VAL A 333 -1.13 17.62 -20.30
CA VAL A 333 -2.49 17.30 -20.76
C VAL A 333 -3.01 18.36 -21.72
N GLN A 334 -2.82 19.65 -21.42
CA GLN A 334 -3.30 20.75 -22.27
C GLN A 334 -2.60 20.80 -23.63
N ARG A 335 -1.30 20.52 -23.67
CA ARG A 335 -0.51 20.53 -24.92
C ARG A 335 -0.52 19.20 -25.66
N GLY A 336 -1.04 18.12 -25.08
CA GLY A 336 -0.93 16.78 -25.64
C GLY A 336 0.51 16.30 -25.74
N SER A 337 1.35 16.63 -24.75
CA SER A 337 2.78 16.30 -24.72
C SER A 337 3.12 15.37 -23.56
N THR A 338 4.34 14.82 -23.56
CA THR A 338 4.84 13.94 -22.49
C THR A 338 5.86 14.62 -21.57
N SER A 339 6.16 15.89 -21.80
CA SER A 339 7.16 16.61 -21.01
C SER A 339 6.88 18.10 -20.97
N THR A 340 7.16 18.70 -19.81
CA THR A 340 7.13 20.16 -19.58
C THR A 340 8.57 20.66 -19.48
N GLU A 341 8.86 21.80 -20.11
CA GLU A 341 10.17 22.44 -20.03
C GLU A 341 10.51 22.79 -18.58
N GLY A 342 11.76 22.53 -18.16
CA GLY A 342 12.21 22.77 -16.78
C GLY A 342 11.64 21.83 -15.71
N SER A 343 10.59 21.06 -16.00
CA SER A 343 10.03 20.11 -15.03
C SER A 343 10.75 18.76 -15.03
N PRO A 344 11.04 18.17 -13.85
CA PRO A 344 11.51 16.78 -13.77
C PRO A 344 10.43 15.76 -14.16
N PHE A 345 9.16 16.13 -14.08
CA PHE A 345 8.07 15.18 -14.27
C PHE A 345 7.77 14.98 -15.76
N LYS A 346 7.99 13.74 -16.21
CA LYS A 346 7.72 13.29 -17.57
C LYS A 346 6.56 12.30 -17.56
N GLN A 347 5.93 12.14 -18.72
CA GLN A 347 4.87 11.16 -18.96
C GLN A 347 3.68 11.31 -17.99
N CYS A 348 3.41 12.53 -17.53
CA CYS A 348 2.36 12.81 -16.53
C CYS A 348 0.99 12.27 -16.93
N PRO A 349 0.51 12.41 -18.20
CA PRO A 349 -0.76 11.82 -18.63
C PRO A 349 -0.82 10.31 -18.41
N THR A 350 0.30 9.59 -18.60
CA THR A 350 0.38 8.14 -18.39
C THR A 350 0.46 7.79 -16.91
N LEU A 351 1.21 8.55 -16.11
CA LEU A 351 1.34 8.36 -14.66
C LEU A 351 -0.03 8.45 -13.96
N ILE A 352 -0.82 9.46 -14.33
CA ILE A 352 -2.10 9.67 -13.69
C ILE A 352 -3.22 8.82 -14.29
N ARG A 353 -3.09 8.21 -15.47
CA ARG A 353 -4.17 7.41 -16.09
C ARG A 353 -4.53 6.20 -15.23
N GLY A 354 -5.81 5.80 -15.20
CA GLY A 354 -6.22 4.54 -14.56
C GLY A 354 -5.71 3.31 -15.32
N HIS A 355 -5.01 2.42 -14.61
CA HIS A 355 -4.41 1.19 -15.15
C HIS A 355 -4.96 -0.09 -14.51
N SER A 356 -5.46 -0.01 -13.27
CA SER A 356 -6.14 -1.10 -12.57
C SER A 356 -7.39 -0.56 -11.88
N PHE A 357 -8.52 -1.24 -12.01
CA PHE A 357 -9.71 -0.85 -11.26
C PHE A 357 -9.58 -1.28 -9.80
N LEU A 358 -10.03 -0.45 -8.87
CA LEU A 358 -10.11 -0.80 -7.47
C LEU A 358 -11.49 -1.37 -7.17
N ASP A 359 -11.56 -2.34 -6.26
CA ASP A 359 -12.81 -2.97 -5.88
C ASP A 359 -13.86 -1.95 -5.42
N GLY A 360 -15.10 -2.15 -5.90
CA GLY A 360 -16.26 -1.35 -5.55
C GLY A 360 -17.38 -1.43 -6.59
N THR A 361 -18.58 -1.04 -6.17
CA THR A 361 -19.80 -1.00 -7.00
C THR A 361 -20.20 0.43 -7.40
N SER A 362 -19.28 1.38 -7.23
CA SER A 362 -19.51 2.81 -7.51
C SER A 362 -19.66 3.06 -9.02
N LEU A 363 -20.64 3.89 -9.40
CA LEU A 363 -20.73 4.44 -10.76
C LEU A 363 -19.59 5.40 -11.10
N ARG A 364 -18.93 5.95 -10.06
CA ARG A 364 -17.82 6.90 -10.18
C ARG A 364 -16.49 6.16 -10.15
N GLU A 365 -15.55 6.65 -10.96
CA GLU A 365 -14.22 6.07 -11.14
C GLU A 365 -13.52 5.84 -9.80
N ASN A 366 -12.98 4.63 -9.63
CA ASN A 366 -12.02 4.29 -8.59
C ASN A 366 -10.98 3.34 -9.19
N ALA A 367 -9.75 3.82 -9.33
CA ALA A 367 -8.71 3.12 -10.04
C ALA A 367 -7.34 3.43 -9.44
N TYR A 368 -6.37 2.58 -9.75
CA TYR A 368 -4.96 2.83 -9.48
C TYR A 368 -4.28 3.18 -10.80
N GLY A 369 -3.53 4.28 -10.81
CA GLY A 369 -2.65 4.70 -11.90
C GLY A 369 -1.25 4.12 -11.72
N LEU A 370 -0.21 4.91 -12.01
CA LEU A 370 1.18 4.51 -11.73
C LEU A 370 1.66 5.26 -10.49
N GLY A 371 1.63 4.58 -9.34
CA GLY A 371 1.99 5.16 -8.03
C GLY A 371 0.96 6.13 -7.45
N TRP A 372 -0.25 6.18 -8.01
CA TRP A 372 -1.34 7.06 -7.59
C TRP A 372 -2.67 6.32 -7.52
N ILE A 373 -3.48 6.63 -6.52
CA ILE A 373 -4.88 6.23 -6.50
C ILE A 373 -5.72 7.37 -7.10
N ARG A 374 -6.73 7.00 -7.88
CA ARG A 374 -7.66 7.87 -8.59
C ARG A 374 -9.05 7.65 -8.03
N CYS A 375 -9.74 8.73 -7.68
CA CYS A 375 -11.14 8.67 -7.30
C CYS A 375 -11.90 9.87 -7.86
N GLN A 376 -13.12 9.62 -8.33
CA GLN A 376 -14.06 10.67 -8.67
C GLN A 376 -15.04 10.90 -7.51
N LEU A 377 -14.99 12.08 -6.89
CA LEU A 377 -15.91 12.50 -5.84
C LEU A 377 -17.30 12.86 -6.42
N PRO A 378 -18.41 12.78 -5.66
CA PRO A 378 -18.48 12.17 -4.33
C PRO A 378 -18.11 10.69 -4.28
N GLY A 379 -17.22 10.29 -3.37
CA GLY A 379 -16.67 8.94 -3.36
C GLY A 379 -15.92 8.60 -2.08
N VAL A 380 -15.55 7.32 -1.96
CA VAL A 380 -14.74 6.82 -0.85
C VAL A 380 -13.26 6.89 -1.23
N ILE A 381 -12.51 7.64 -0.42
CA ILE A 381 -11.05 7.74 -0.44
C ILE A 381 -10.49 7.19 0.89
N GLY A 382 -9.18 7.12 1.06
CA GLY A 382 -8.58 6.57 2.28
C GLY A 382 -8.58 5.03 2.34
N LYS A 383 -8.73 4.36 1.18
CA LYS A 383 -8.92 2.90 1.12
C LYS A 383 -7.64 2.09 1.41
N GLN A 384 -6.46 2.71 1.35
CA GLN A 384 -5.19 2.05 1.62
C GLN A 384 -4.67 2.28 3.05
N GLY A 385 -5.18 3.29 3.75
CA GLY A 385 -4.87 3.57 5.15
C GLY A 385 -5.42 2.55 6.14
N ILE A 386 -5.03 2.67 7.41
CA ILE A 386 -5.49 1.77 8.48
C ILE A 386 -7.01 1.86 8.68
N ASN A 387 -7.58 3.04 8.45
CA ASN A 387 -9.01 3.30 8.66
C ASN A 387 -9.91 2.32 7.88
N ALA A 388 -9.54 1.98 6.65
CA ALA A 388 -10.24 1.00 5.81
C ALA A 388 -10.27 -0.42 6.40
N ARG A 389 -9.40 -0.73 7.36
CA ARG A 389 -9.30 -2.01 8.05
C ARG A 389 -9.97 -1.98 9.42
N LEU A 390 -10.16 -0.79 9.99
CA LEU A 390 -10.80 -0.58 11.29
C LEU A 390 -12.30 -0.31 11.20
N GLN A 391 -12.77 0.14 10.05
CA GLN A 391 -14.17 0.51 9.80
C GLN A 391 -14.78 -0.37 8.70
N MET A 392 -16.04 -0.75 8.88
CA MET A 392 -16.78 -1.48 7.84
C MET A 392 -17.22 -0.55 6.71
N ASP A 393 -17.73 0.64 7.07
CA ASP A 393 -18.19 1.64 6.13
C ASP A 393 -17.31 2.89 6.22
N LEU A 394 -16.59 3.18 5.14
CA LEU A 394 -15.80 4.42 5.02
C LEU A 394 -16.70 5.59 4.60
N PRO A 395 -16.39 6.83 5.04
CA PRO A 395 -17.18 8.00 4.70
C PRO A 395 -17.12 8.30 3.21
N VAL A 396 -18.25 8.75 2.65
CA VAL A 396 -18.30 9.35 1.32
C VAL A 396 -17.95 10.83 1.44
N ILE A 397 -16.94 11.25 0.69
CA ILE A 397 -16.49 12.64 0.61
C ILE A 397 -17.16 13.35 -0.56
N GLY A 398 -17.53 14.61 -0.39
CA GLY A 398 -18.16 15.41 -1.45
C GLY A 398 -19.66 15.21 -1.61
N LYS A 399 -20.36 14.67 -0.60
CA LYS A 399 -21.82 14.48 -0.62
C LYS A 399 -22.54 15.79 -0.97
N GLY A 400 -23.53 15.70 -1.84
CA GLY A 400 -24.28 16.86 -2.36
C GLY A 400 -23.47 17.82 -3.27
N ALA A 401 -22.18 17.58 -3.51
CA ALA A 401 -21.33 18.44 -4.34
C ALA A 401 -21.21 17.95 -5.78
N ALA A 402 -20.82 18.88 -6.67
CA ALA A 402 -20.43 18.55 -8.04
C ALA A 402 -19.20 17.63 -8.06
N SER A 403 -19.09 16.84 -9.12
CA SER A 403 -18.06 15.83 -9.23
C SER A 403 -16.66 16.43 -9.35
N ARG A 404 -15.67 15.83 -8.68
CA ARG A 404 -14.27 16.30 -8.68
C ARG A 404 -13.32 15.12 -8.76
N PHE A 405 -12.29 15.25 -9.59
CA PHE A 405 -11.25 14.25 -9.68
C PHE A 405 -10.23 14.43 -8.54
N CYS A 406 -9.86 13.32 -7.90
CA CYS A 406 -8.90 13.29 -6.81
C CYS A 406 -7.80 12.25 -7.11
N LEU A 407 -6.56 12.71 -7.02
CA LEU A 407 -5.38 11.86 -6.94
C LEU A 407 -4.94 11.77 -5.48
N TYR A 408 -4.67 10.58 -4.97
CA TYR A 408 -4.18 10.45 -3.61
C TYR A 408 -3.26 9.25 -3.43
N HIS A 409 -2.48 9.30 -2.35
CA HIS A 409 -1.78 8.13 -1.85
C HIS A 409 -1.60 8.27 -0.34
N GLU A 410 -1.65 7.13 0.34
CA GLU A 410 -1.49 7.01 1.78
C GLU A 410 -0.23 6.21 2.07
N GLY A 411 0.35 6.42 3.24
CA GLY A 411 1.59 5.81 3.64
C GLY A 411 1.52 5.37 5.09
N LEU A 412 1.94 4.14 5.35
CA LEU A 412 1.99 3.56 6.67
C LEU A 412 3.23 2.68 6.81
N MET A 413 3.97 2.90 7.90
CA MET A 413 4.93 1.96 8.48
C MET A 413 4.79 2.05 10.00
N PRO A 414 5.15 1.02 10.78
CA PRO A 414 5.14 1.13 12.24
C PRO A 414 5.87 2.38 12.75
N GLY A 415 5.16 3.20 13.52
CA GLY A 415 5.60 4.48 14.03
C GLY A 415 5.44 5.68 13.09
N SER A 416 4.76 5.56 11.94
CA SER A 416 4.57 6.67 10.99
C SER A 416 3.39 6.47 10.04
N SER A 417 2.62 7.53 9.82
CA SER A 417 1.62 7.61 8.76
C SER A 417 1.67 8.96 8.02
N SER A 418 1.22 8.97 6.78
CA SER A 418 1.38 10.11 5.87
C SER A 418 0.37 10.05 4.72
N ASN A 419 -0.20 11.19 4.33
CA ASN A 419 -1.21 11.23 3.27
C ASN A 419 -0.99 12.44 2.36
N VAL A 420 -1.29 12.26 1.07
CA VAL A 420 -1.45 13.35 0.10
C VAL A 420 -2.77 13.18 -0.63
N TYR A 421 -3.48 14.30 -0.79
CA TYR A 421 -4.67 14.42 -1.64
C TYR A 421 -4.49 15.60 -2.57
N ALA A 422 -4.65 15.38 -3.87
CA ALA A 422 -4.41 16.36 -4.92
C ALA A 422 -5.61 16.45 -5.89
N PHE A 423 -5.98 17.67 -6.26
CA PHE A 423 -7.12 17.97 -7.13
C PHE A 423 -6.64 18.84 -8.30
N PRO A 424 -6.26 18.23 -9.44
CA PRO A 424 -5.61 18.92 -10.55
C PRO A 424 -6.40 20.13 -11.08
N GLU A 425 -7.74 20.04 -11.19
CA GLU A 425 -8.57 21.09 -11.78
C GLU A 425 -8.57 22.39 -10.98
N THR A 426 -8.30 22.29 -9.68
CA THR A 426 -8.30 23.44 -8.76
C THR A 426 -6.90 23.78 -8.25
N MET A 427 -5.87 23.05 -8.69
CA MET A 427 -4.52 23.14 -8.12
C MET A 427 -4.57 23.10 -6.58
N THR A 428 -5.26 22.10 -6.03
CA THR A 428 -5.37 21.90 -4.58
C THR A 428 -4.56 20.70 -4.15
N ILE A 429 -3.77 20.84 -3.09
CA ILE A 429 -2.96 19.79 -2.49
C ILE A 429 -3.13 19.87 -0.97
N ILE A 430 -3.41 18.73 -0.35
CA ILE A 430 -3.47 18.58 1.11
C ILE A 430 -2.47 17.50 1.49
N VAL A 431 -1.57 17.84 2.41
CA VAL A 431 -0.56 16.95 2.95
C VAL A 431 -0.70 16.92 4.47
N VAL A 432 -0.69 15.72 5.06
CA VAL A 432 -0.69 15.53 6.52
C VAL A 432 0.32 14.42 6.85
N LEU A 433 1.25 14.71 7.75
CA LEU A 433 2.37 13.82 8.11
C LEU A 433 2.44 13.59 9.62
N GLN A 434 2.66 12.35 10.03
CA GLN A 434 2.73 11.96 11.44
C GLN A 434 3.85 10.94 11.69
N SER A 435 4.47 11.03 12.87
CA SER A 435 5.45 10.06 13.38
C SER A 435 4.86 9.21 14.51
N ALA A 436 3.70 8.60 14.27
CA ALA A 436 3.10 7.62 15.16
C ALA A 436 2.17 6.65 14.44
N ASN A 437 2.10 5.43 14.97
CA ASN A 437 0.95 4.55 14.80
C ASN A 437 -0.06 4.87 15.89
N SER A 438 -0.87 5.89 15.62
CA SER A 438 -2.07 6.21 16.39
C SER A 438 -3.07 5.05 16.40
N LEU A 439 -4.09 5.14 17.26
CA LEU A 439 -5.18 4.15 17.29
C LEU A 439 -6.00 4.11 16.00
N ASN A 440 -5.81 5.06 15.09
CA ASN A 440 -6.37 5.08 13.75
C ASN A 440 -5.39 5.81 12.82
N ASP A 441 -5.72 5.92 11.53
CA ASP A 441 -4.99 6.78 10.61
C ASP A 441 -5.46 8.24 10.76
N CYS A 442 -4.96 8.90 11.80
CA CYS A 442 -5.32 10.27 12.17
C CYS A 442 -5.01 11.29 11.04
N PRO A 443 -3.83 11.22 10.37
CA PRO A 443 -3.55 12.02 9.19
C PRO A 443 -4.60 11.90 8.07
N ASP A 444 -5.12 10.71 7.80
CA ASP A 444 -6.18 10.50 6.80
C ASP A 444 -7.48 11.22 7.19
N TRP A 445 -7.96 11.04 8.43
CA TRP A 445 -9.17 11.73 8.92
C TRP A 445 -9.05 13.25 8.87
N ILE A 446 -7.89 13.79 9.26
CA ILE A 446 -7.64 15.23 9.19
C ILE A 446 -7.58 15.71 7.74
N ALA A 447 -6.91 14.97 6.85
CA ALA A 447 -6.83 15.33 5.44
C ALA A 447 -8.21 15.37 4.78
N GLN A 448 -9.07 14.39 5.09
CA GLN A 448 -10.43 14.33 4.57
C GLN A 448 -11.32 15.46 5.13
N LEU A 449 -11.20 15.80 6.42
CA LEU A 449 -11.83 16.99 7.00
C LEU A 449 -11.36 18.28 6.30
N LEU A 450 -10.07 18.42 6.01
CA LEU A 450 -9.52 19.56 5.27
C LEU A 450 -10.09 19.65 3.86
N ILE A 451 -10.29 18.52 3.17
CA ILE A 451 -10.95 18.46 1.84
C ILE A 451 -12.36 19.03 1.93
N GLU A 452 -13.19 18.55 2.87
CA GLU A 452 -14.56 19.06 3.02
C GLU A 452 -14.59 20.54 3.38
N THR A 453 -13.59 21.02 4.11
CA THR A 453 -13.51 22.40 4.59
C THR A 453 -13.08 23.37 3.48
N VAL A 454 -12.02 23.03 2.74
CA VAL A 454 -11.49 23.88 1.67
C VAL A 454 -12.50 24.01 0.52
N PHE A 455 -13.18 22.92 0.14
CA PHE A 455 -14.18 22.95 -0.93
C PHE A 455 -15.59 23.34 -0.46
N ASP A 456 -15.77 23.55 0.84
CA ASP A 456 -17.05 23.90 1.46
C ASP A 456 -18.21 23.00 1.02
N PHE A 457 -18.04 21.68 1.18
CA PHE A 457 -19.07 20.73 0.77
C PHE A 457 -20.34 20.89 1.60
N PRO A 458 -21.53 20.76 0.96
CA PRO A 458 -22.81 21.07 1.60
C PRO A 458 -23.19 20.07 2.70
N GLU A 459 -22.74 18.82 2.57
CA GLU A 459 -22.97 17.76 3.53
C GLU A 459 -21.63 17.28 4.10
N ARG A 460 -21.45 17.43 5.41
CA ARG A 460 -20.21 17.09 6.12
C ARG A 460 -20.32 15.73 6.81
N ASN A 461 -19.19 15.09 7.04
CA ASN A 461 -19.11 13.88 7.88
C ASN A 461 -18.82 14.26 9.34
N ASP A 462 -19.21 13.40 10.29
CA ASP A 462 -18.82 13.54 11.69
C ASP A 462 -17.44 12.91 11.92
N TRP A 463 -16.41 13.71 11.65
CA TRP A 463 -15.01 13.29 11.74
C TRP A 463 -14.58 12.90 13.16
N LEU A 464 -15.20 13.50 14.18
CA LEU A 464 -14.86 13.17 15.57
C LEU A 464 -15.39 11.79 15.96
N GLU A 465 -16.62 11.47 15.57
CA GLU A 465 -17.14 10.12 15.81
C GLU A 465 -16.44 9.04 14.98
N LEU A 466 -16.03 9.34 13.74
CA LEU A 466 -15.22 8.41 12.94
C LEU A 466 -13.86 8.13 13.62
N ALA A 467 -13.20 9.18 14.15
CA ALA A 467 -11.95 9.03 14.90
C ALA A 467 -12.14 8.16 16.16
N LYS A 468 -13.18 8.43 16.96
CA LYS A 468 -13.52 7.64 18.15
C LYS A 468 -13.86 6.19 17.82
N ALA A 469 -14.68 5.96 16.79
CA ALA A 469 -15.10 4.63 16.38
C ALA A 469 -13.91 3.80 15.89
N SER A 470 -13.04 4.38 15.07
CA SER A 470 -11.83 3.71 14.59
C SER A 470 -10.84 3.42 15.72
N ALA A 471 -10.65 4.35 16.67
CA ALA A 471 -9.80 4.12 17.84
C ALA A 471 -10.32 2.95 18.71
N ARG A 472 -11.64 2.88 18.96
CA ARG A 472 -12.26 1.74 19.65
C ARG A 472 -12.04 0.42 18.89
N SER A 473 -12.19 0.42 17.58
CA SER A 473 -11.94 -0.77 16.75
C SER A 473 -10.50 -1.26 16.83
N ALA A 474 -9.53 -0.35 16.88
CA ALA A 474 -8.12 -0.73 17.01
C ALA A 474 -7.82 -1.42 18.34
N LEU A 475 -8.31 -0.87 19.46
CA LEU A 475 -8.16 -1.50 20.77
C LEU A 475 -8.90 -2.85 20.87
N ALA A 476 -9.99 -3.02 20.14
CA ALA A 476 -10.74 -4.27 20.09
C ALA A 476 -10.11 -5.35 19.17
N LEU A 477 -9.08 -5.01 18.39
CA LEU A 477 -8.50 -5.91 17.37
C LEU A 477 -7.92 -7.19 17.99
N VAL A 478 -6.99 -7.06 18.94
CA VAL A 478 -6.34 -8.21 19.59
C VAL A 478 -7.34 -9.05 20.39
N PRO A 479 -8.24 -8.47 21.22
CA PRO A 479 -9.32 -9.22 21.86
C PRO A 479 -10.19 -10.00 20.85
N SER A 480 -10.52 -9.41 19.71
CA SER A 480 -11.30 -10.05 18.65
C SER A 480 -10.54 -11.22 18.00
N MET A 481 -9.25 -11.06 17.73
CA MET A 481 -8.38 -12.15 17.24
C MET A 481 -8.33 -13.31 18.24
N ARG A 482 -8.11 -13.02 19.53
CA ARG A 482 -8.10 -14.05 20.59
C ARG A 482 -9.43 -14.80 20.64
N LEU A 483 -10.57 -14.10 20.59
CA LEU A 483 -11.88 -14.74 20.57
C LEU A 483 -12.07 -15.66 19.35
N LYS A 484 -11.58 -15.26 18.17
CA LYS A 484 -11.60 -16.11 16.97
C LYS A 484 -10.75 -17.37 17.16
N LEU A 485 -9.52 -17.22 17.68
CA LEU A 485 -8.66 -18.35 17.99
C LEU A 485 -9.30 -19.27 19.03
N ASP A 486 -9.88 -18.75 20.10
CA ASP A 486 -10.49 -19.57 21.15
C ASP A 486 -11.66 -20.40 20.61
N LYS A 487 -12.46 -19.87 19.66
CA LYS A 487 -13.53 -20.62 18.99
C LYS A 487 -13.03 -21.78 18.13
N GLY A 488 -11.86 -21.64 17.51
CA GLY A 488 -11.23 -22.70 16.71
C GLY A 488 -10.45 -23.73 17.51
N ARG A 489 -10.26 -23.49 18.82
CA ARG A 489 -9.39 -24.29 19.69
C ARG A 489 -10.06 -25.61 20.06
N VAL A 490 -9.27 -26.68 20.11
CA VAL A 490 -9.70 -27.97 20.68
C VAL A 490 -9.12 -28.08 22.09
N PRO A 491 -9.94 -28.01 23.15
CA PRO A 491 -9.46 -27.98 24.53
C PRO A 491 -8.88 -29.33 24.97
N ASN A 492 -8.09 -29.32 26.05
CA ASN A 492 -7.54 -30.51 26.72
C ASN A 492 -6.68 -31.42 25.83
N THR A 493 -6.11 -30.87 24.76
CA THR A 493 -5.09 -31.54 23.95
C THR A 493 -3.70 -31.24 24.52
N ARG A 494 -2.70 -32.01 24.09
CA ARG A 494 -1.28 -31.81 24.44
C ARG A 494 -0.42 -31.99 23.19
N PRO A 495 0.81 -31.46 23.15
CA PRO A 495 1.78 -31.79 22.09
C PRO A 495 1.93 -33.30 21.97
N SER A 496 2.05 -33.80 20.73
CA SER A 496 2.19 -35.24 20.45
C SER A 496 3.54 -35.80 20.91
N LEU A 497 4.57 -34.94 20.98
CA LEU A 497 5.93 -35.27 21.40
C LEU A 497 6.42 -34.33 22.52
N PRO A 498 7.54 -34.66 23.20
CA PRO A 498 8.26 -33.70 24.06
C PRO A 498 8.66 -32.42 23.29
N LEU A 499 8.74 -31.28 23.98
CA LEU A 499 8.95 -29.96 23.34
C LEU A 499 10.28 -29.87 22.57
N ASP A 500 11.34 -30.52 23.04
CA ASP A 500 12.65 -30.56 22.38
C ASP A 500 12.57 -31.20 20.98
N ALA A 501 11.59 -32.08 20.73
CA ALA A 501 11.36 -32.66 19.40
C ALA A 501 10.94 -31.63 18.34
N TYR A 502 10.38 -30.48 18.75
CA TYR A 502 9.95 -29.39 17.87
C TYR A 502 11.08 -28.41 17.59
N CYS A 503 12.20 -28.46 18.32
CA CYS A 503 13.32 -27.54 18.12
C CYS A 503 14.07 -27.82 16.81
N GLY A 504 14.54 -26.77 16.16
CA GLY A 504 15.31 -26.81 14.91
C GLY A 504 15.00 -25.64 13.99
N ARG A 505 15.70 -25.58 12.86
CA ARG A 505 15.45 -24.59 11.81
C ARG A 505 14.49 -25.16 10.77
N TYR A 506 13.53 -24.34 10.37
CA TYR A 506 12.51 -24.67 9.39
C TYR A 506 12.63 -23.68 8.23
N HIS A 507 13.05 -24.16 7.06
CA HIS A 507 13.32 -23.32 5.89
C HIS A 507 12.10 -23.19 5.00
N SER A 508 11.83 -21.96 4.57
CA SER A 508 10.80 -21.69 3.57
C SER A 508 11.22 -22.21 2.18
N PRO A 509 10.26 -22.39 1.26
CA PRO A 509 10.58 -22.69 -0.13
C PRO A 509 11.40 -21.59 -0.84
N LEU A 510 11.41 -20.36 -0.32
CA LEU A 510 12.26 -19.24 -0.79
C LEU A 510 13.76 -19.49 -0.52
N LYS A 511 14.10 -20.41 0.40
CA LYS A 511 15.45 -20.85 0.79
C LYS A 511 16.36 -19.83 1.51
N ASN A 512 16.09 -18.53 1.44
CA ASN A 512 16.82 -17.50 2.19
C ASN A 512 16.04 -16.98 3.41
N PHE A 513 14.94 -17.65 3.77
CA PHE A 513 14.13 -17.33 4.94
C PHE A 513 13.81 -18.59 5.74
N PHE A 514 14.03 -18.54 7.06
CA PHE A 514 13.74 -19.65 7.98
C PHE A 514 13.16 -19.19 9.32
N LEU A 515 12.54 -20.13 10.03
CA LEU A 515 12.13 -20.01 11.42
C LEU A 515 13.05 -20.88 12.28
N GLU A 516 13.63 -20.33 13.33
CA GLU A 516 14.36 -21.12 14.34
C GLU A 516 13.46 -21.34 15.54
N VAL A 517 13.19 -22.61 15.86
CA VAL A 517 12.44 -22.99 17.05
C VAL A 517 13.41 -23.53 18.09
N SER A 518 13.45 -22.91 19.26
CA SER A 518 14.26 -23.33 20.41
C SER A 518 13.36 -23.62 21.61
N GLN A 519 13.90 -24.30 22.61
CA GLN A 519 13.26 -24.47 23.90
C GLN A 519 14.02 -23.64 24.94
N HIS A 520 13.28 -22.85 25.72
CA HIS A 520 13.78 -22.11 26.86
C HIS A 520 12.94 -22.51 28.08
N GLU A 521 13.57 -23.16 29.05
CA GLU A 521 12.87 -23.77 30.19
C GLU A 521 11.76 -24.73 29.72
N ASP A 522 10.50 -24.46 30.09
CA ASP A 522 9.34 -25.28 29.75
C ASP A 522 8.52 -24.71 28.58
N GLU A 523 9.05 -23.74 27.83
CA GLU A 523 8.37 -23.09 26.70
C GLU A 523 9.18 -23.19 25.40
N LEU A 524 8.46 -23.27 24.27
CA LEU A 524 9.06 -23.11 22.95
C LEU A 524 9.15 -21.62 22.61
N VAL A 525 10.16 -21.25 21.82
CA VAL A 525 10.34 -19.91 21.27
C VAL A 525 10.56 -20.03 19.78
N VAL A 526 9.93 -19.16 18.99
CA VAL A 526 10.21 -19.01 17.56
C VAL A 526 10.97 -17.71 17.31
N ALA A 527 12.08 -17.77 16.58
CA ALA A 527 12.82 -16.61 16.09
C ALA A 527 12.78 -16.57 14.56
N PHE A 528 12.27 -15.48 13.99
CA PHE A 528 12.31 -15.27 12.54
C PHE A 528 13.74 -14.94 12.10
N GLN A 529 14.28 -15.68 11.12
CA GLN A 529 15.69 -15.64 10.72
C GLN A 529 16.70 -15.93 11.86
N GLY A 530 16.27 -16.57 12.96
CA GLY A 530 17.12 -16.79 14.14
C GLY A 530 17.51 -15.49 14.88
N LEU A 531 16.85 -14.37 14.58
CA LEU A 531 17.17 -13.07 15.17
C LEU A 531 16.56 -12.94 16.57
N PRO A 532 17.34 -12.59 17.61
CA PRO A 532 16.82 -12.40 18.96
C PRO A 532 15.75 -11.30 19.06
N SER A 533 15.86 -10.25 18.24
CA SER A 533 14.87 -9.17 18.12
C SER A 533 13.52 -9.63 17.57
N GLN A 534 13.48 -10.80 16.95
CA GLN A 534 12.33 -11.41 16.30
C GLN A 534 11.85 -12.67 17.04
N SER A 535 12.28 -12.87 18.29
CA SER A 535 11.90 -14.02 19.11
C SER A 535 10.53 -13.82 19.75
N ASN A 536 9.70 -14.87 19.72
CA ASN A 536 8.36 -14.87 20.29
C ASN A 536 8.09 -16.19 21.04
N PRO A 537 7.58 -16.14 22.29
CA PRO A 537 7.19 -17.35 22.99
C PRO A 537 6.02 -18.03 22.27
N LEU A 538 6.10 -19.35 22.17
CA LEU A 538 5.09 -20.21 21.59
C LEU A 538 4.27 -20.86 22.69
N ARG A 539 3.01 -20.44 22.79
CA ARG A 539 2.06 -21.02 23.73
C ARG A 539 1.28 -22.14 23.07
N HIS A 540 1.10 -23.25 23.78
CA HIS A 540 0.34 -24.39 23.27
C HIS A 540 -1.11 -23.97 22.96
N TYR A 541 -1.53 -24.21 21.72
CA TYR A 541 -2.88 -23.92 21.25
C TYR A 541 -3.73 -25.19 21.26
N HIS A 542 -3.46 -26.13 20.35
CA HIS A 542 -4.02 -27.48 20.40
C HIS A 542 -3.16 -28.47 19.60
N PHE A 543 -3.14 -29.74 20.00
CA PHE A 543 -2.32 -30.78 19.36
C PHE A 543 -0.87 -30.29 19.15
N ASP A 544 -0.36 -30.40 17.92
CA ASP A 544 0.96 -29.92 17.49
C ASP A 544 0.93 -28.48 16.92
N THR A 545 0.01 -27.64 17.40
CA THR A 545 -0.11 -26.24 17.00
C THR A 545 0.13 -25.31 18.18
N PHE A 546 0.90 -24.26 17.93
CA PHE A 546 1.28 -23.26 18.91
C PHE A 546 0.90 -21.87 18.39
N THR A 547 0.60 -20.96 19.31
CA THR A 547 0.33 -19.56 18.99
C THR A 547 1.40 -18.64 19.55
N TRP A 548 1.72 -17.60 18.78
CA TRP A 548 2.61 -16.51 19.17
C TRP A 548 1.87 -15.15 19.17
N LEU A 549 0.52 -15.16 19.24
CA LEU A 549 -0.30 -13.95 19.26
C LEU A 549 0.09 -13.03 20.43
N MET A 550 0.61 -11.85 20.14
CA MET A 550 0.96 -10.86 21.16
C MET A 550 -0.29 -10.20 21.77
N THR A 551 -0.15 -9.68 22.98
CA THR A 551 -1.05 -8.64 23.50
C THR A 551 -0.90 -7.36 22.69
N HIS A 552 -1.87 -6.44 22.80
CA HIS A 552 -1.79 -5.13 22.16
C HIS A 552 -0.50 -4.39 22.55
N ASP A 553 -0.18 -4.34 23.84
CA ASP A 553 1.00 -3.64 24.36
C ASP A 553 2.32 -4.29 23.92
N GLU A 554 2.42 -5.61 23.91
CA GLU A 554 3.60 -6.32 23.40
C GLU A 554 3.83 -5.99 21.92
N ALA A 555 2.78 -6.01 21.10
CA ALA A 555 2.86 -5.65 19.69
C ALA A 555 3.26 -4.18 19.50
N ALA A 556 2.63 -3.26 20.25
CA ALA A 556 2.92 -1.83 20.18
C ALA A 556 4.38 -1.51 20.53
N ARG A 557 4.91 -2.06 21.63
CA ARG A 557 6.31 -1.87 22.07
C ARG A 557 7.33 -2.39 21.08
N ARG A 558 6.94 -3.38 20.27
CA ARG A 558 7.77 -4.00 19.24
C ARG A 558 7.49 -3.45 17.85
N ALA A 559 6.73 -2.36 17.71
CA ALA A 559 6.35 -1.81 16.42
C ALA A 559 5.72 -2.85 15.47
N ARG A 560 4.98 -3.84 16.00
CA ARG A 560 4.31 -4.87 15.22
C ARG A 560 2.98 -4.35 14.70
N LEU A 561 2.80 -4.36 13.38
CA LEU A 561 1.52 -4.01 12.77
C LEU A 561 0.55 -5.21 12.81
N MET A 562 -0.45 -5.13 13.68
CA MET A 562 -1.43 -6.21 13.88
C MET A 562 -2.56 -6.21 12.83
N VAL A 563 -2.94 -5.05 12.31
CA VAL A 563 -4.17 -4.85 11.51
C VAL A 563 -4.13 -5.49 10.11
N ASN A 564 -2.96 -5.93 9.65
CA ASN A 564 -2.77 -6.47 8.30
C ASN A 564 -2.83 -8.01 8.22
N PHE A 565 -3.06 -8.71 9.34
CA PHE A 565 -2.95 -10.17 9.37
C PHE A 565 -4.20 -10.82 9.99
N PRO A 566 -4.66 -11.96 9.46
CA PRO A 566 -5.74 -12.72 10.06
C PRO A 566 -5.30 -13.36 11.38
N ALA A 567 -6.24 -13.87 12.19
CA ALA A 567 -5.89 -14.46 13.49
C ALA A 567 -5.00 -15.71 13.32
N GLU A 568 -5.25 -16.48 12.26
CA GLU A 568 -4.55 -17.71 11.90
C GLU A 568 -3.08 -17.48 11.49
N PHE A 569 -2.71 -16.24 11.14
CA PHE A 569 -1.31 -15.85 10.95
C PHE A 569 -0.48 -16.08 12.23
N TYR A 570 -1.10 -15.97 13.40
CA TYR A 570 -0.43 -16.16 14.69
C TYR A 570 -0.41 -17.62 15.15
N LEU A 571 -0.65 -18.58 14.24
CA LEU A 571 -0.58 -20.02 14.50
C LEU A 571 0.56 -20.66 13.71
N LEU A 572 1.36 -21.48 14.39
CA LEU A 572 2.36 -22.36 13.77
C LEU A 572 1.94 -23.81 14.04
N ARG A 573 1.71 -24.57 12.98
CA ARG A 573 1.33 -26.00 13.08
C ARG A 573 2.51 -26.87 12.67
N PHE A 574 2.91 -27.81 13.51
CA PHE A 574 3.98 -28.75 13.20
C PHE A 574 3.43 -30.03 12.57
N GLY A 575 4.18 -30.58 11.62
CA GLY A 575 3.86 -31.83 10.94
C GLY A 575 4.90 -32.91 11.25
N MET A 576 4.43 -34.16 11.22
CA MET A 576 5.26 -35.34 11.46
C MET A 576 5.48 -36.14 10.19
N SER A 577 6.69 -36.68 10.06
CA SER A 577 7.02 -37.72 9.09
C SER A 577 6.30 -39.03 9.40
N ILE A 578 6.30 -39.95 8.43
CA ILE A 578 5.82 -41.33 8.60
C ILE A 578 6.55 -42.10 9.71
N HIS A 579 7.73 -41.62 10.14
CA HIS A 579 8.53 -42.21 11.22
C HIS A 579 8.25 -41.57 12.58
N GLY A 580 7.22 -40.72 12.68
CA GLY A 580 6.83 -40.10 13.93
C GLY A 580 7.79 -39.02 14.44
N LYS A 581 8.52 -38.34 13.54
CA LYS A 581 9.39 -37.19 13.89
C LYS A 581 8.85 -35.91 13.29
N ILE A 582 8.91 -34.79 14.04
CA ILE A 582 8.66 -33.46 13.48
C ILE A 582 9.66 -33.21 12.35
N ASP A 583 9.15 -32.95 11.15
CA ASP A 583 9.96 -32.71 9.94
C ASP A 583 9.53 -31.46 9.16
N ARG A 584 8.43 -30.82 9.56
CA ARG A 584 7.89 -29.65 8.87
C ARG A 584 7.06 -28.75 9.80
N LEU A 585 6.91 -27.50 9.38
CA LEU A 585 6.08 -26.49 10.01
C LEU A 585 5.20 -25.84 8.96
N TYR A 586 3.94 -25.58 9.31
CA TYR A 586 2.96 -24.92 8.47
C TYR A 586 2.62 -23.54 9.02
N TRP A 587 2.70 -22.50 8.19
CA TRP A 587 2.43 -21.12 8.59
C TRP A 587 1.79 -20.29 7.48
N ILE A 588 0.75 -19.53 7.80
CA ILE A 588 0.17 -18.55 6.88
C ILE A 588 1.04 -17.30 6.92
N ILE A 589 1.61 -16.90 5.78
CA ILE A 589 2.54 -15.77 5.66
C ILE A 589 1.99 -14.59 4.84
N GLU A 590 0.80 -14.74 4.26
CA GLU A 590 0.17 -13.74 3.40
C GLU A 590 -1.24 -13.42 3.93
N ASN A 591 -1.69 -12.18 3.73
CA ASN A 591 -3.05 -11.77 4.10
C ASN A 591 -4.10 -12.15 3.03
N THR A 592 -3.67 -12.59 1.84
CA THR A 592 -4.53 -12.78 0.66
C THR A 592 -4.99 -14.22 0.44
N GLY A 593 -4.67 -15.17 1.33
CA GLY A 593 -5.12 -16.55 1.17
C GLY A 593 -5.00 -17.40 2.46
N PRO A 594 -5.88 -18.38 2.65
CA PRO A 594 -5.94 -19.18 3.88
C PRO A 594 -4.91 -20.33 3.92
N GLU A 595 -4.22 -20.60 2.82
CA GLU A 595 -3.35 -21.76 2.69
C GLU A 595 -1.99 -21.50 3.33
N PRO A 596 -1.58 -22.30 4.34
CA PRO A 596 -0.27 -22.16 4.95
C PRO A 596 0.84 -22.61 3.99
N GLU A 597 1.99 -21.97 4.11
CA GLU A 597 3.24 -22.44 3.53
C GLU A 597 3.81 -23.60 4.35
N THR A 598 4.55 -24.47 3.67
CA THR A 598 5.28 -25.56 4.31
C THR A 598 6.75 -25.21 4.41
N PHE A 599 7.24 -25.12 5.64
CA PHE A 599 8.64 -24.98 5.98
C PHE A 599 9.20 -26.35 6.33
N LEU A 600 10.35 -26.71 5.74
CA LEU A 600 10.98 -28.01 5.98
C LEU A 600 12.04 -27.88 7.07
N LYS A 601 11.98 -28.78 8.05
CA LYS A 601 12.98 -28.83 9.11
C LYS A 601 14.32 -29.26 8.51
N ASP A 602 15.41 -28.63 8.93
CA ASP A 602 16.75 -29.13 8.64
C ASP A 602 16.81 -30.60 9.07
N LEU A 603 16.96 -31.49 8.08
CA LEU A 603 17.43 -32.83 8.35
C LEU A 603 18.82 -32.61 8.92
N ALA A 604 19.04 -32.97 10.18
CA ALA A 604 20.39 -33.06 10.70
C ALA A 604 21.18 -33.92 9.70
N VAL A 605 21.99 -33.28 8.85
CA VAL A 605 23.11 -33.93 8.21
C VAL A 605 23.96 -34.30 9.40
N LYS A 606 23.77 -35.52 9.90
CA LYS A 606 24.75 -36.12 10.79
C LYS A 606 26.04 -36.05 9.98
N GLU A 607 26.92 -35.14 10.37
CA GLU A 607 28.34 -35.21 10.04
C GLU A 607 28.75 -36.66 10.33
N THR A 608 28.79 -37.44 9.27
CA THR A 608 29.46 -38.72 9.26
C THR A 608 30.69 -38.43 8.40
N LEU A 609 31.64 -37.74 9.04
CA LEU A 609 33.03 -37.76 8.65
C LEU A 609 33.61 -39.14 8.98
#